data_AF-A0A164SP47-F1
#
_entry.id   AF-A0A164SP47-F1
#
_cell.length_a   1.000
_cell.length_b   1.000
_cell.length_c   1.000
_cell.angle_alpha   90.00
_cell.angle_beta   90.00
_cell.angle_gamma   90.00
#
_symmetry.space_group_name_H-M   'P 1'
#
loop_
_entity.id
_entity.type
_entity.pdbx_description
1 polymer ?
#
loop_
_entity_poly.entity_id
_entity_poly.type
_entity_poly.pdbx_seq_one_letter_code
_entity_poly.pdbx_strand_id
1 'polypeptide(L)'
;MAVCTPGDVPSIITSYLGFDCEGANPFVTIRNPADLANWTQPVLEVTIILGAILALIHAIRRLRREGDPTNLAVWIGSLVYLFVIEPPLYFPNWFHAEEAMGFMFSHNVFTVTFMFDRLPLYIVAFYPAVSQLAYEIVRAWGFFGGSKSSALRGSLVLALVFQTFYEIFDQLGPQLEWWAWNVDSPYYRETLDQLRAQGITPDELGNPAAVPTLASVPWGSVWLFATVSFAVLVYLSVRLVRIPTLQGRTPRGWSLTWRIVVSGVVAVISMPLMSIPTALFGRDENANQDAQTIVYWIEMALVWGIGLALLYSQWRRLRSDPMAGVDDARSARPFLIVFPILFLGVHVVLWLTALPAFFDAKEGITADNTPIGSLPYVVACLVVAIGVLVVALSRARRAADGSPAGVGTRSTSDV
;
A
#
# COMPACT_ATOMS: atom_id res chain seq x y z
N MET A 1 8.07 30.59 -3.57
CA MET A 1 6.82 30.49 -4.36
C MET A 1 5.85 29.72 -3.51
N ALA A 2 4.68 30.27 -3.23
CA ALA A 2 3.64 29.53 -2.50
C ALA A 2 3.11 28.42 -3.43
N VAL A 3 2.97 27.21 -2.89
CA VAL A 3 2.48 26.04 -3.66
C VAL A 3 0.97 25.86 -3.51
N CYS A 4 0.35 26.72 -2.70
CA CYS A 4 -1.08 26.96 -2.70
C CYS A 4 -1.34 28.43 -2.37
N THR A 5 -2.53 28.90 -2.73
CA THR A 5 -3.06 30.23 -2.41
C THR A 5 -4.46 30.10 -1.80
N PRO A 6 -4.84 30.98 -0.86
CA PRO A 6 -6.13 30.85 -0.19
C PRO A 6 -7.28 30.80 -1.19
N GLY A 7 -8.10 29.76 -1.08
CA GLY A 7 -9.25 29.51 -1.96
C GLY A 7 -8.96 28.55 -3.11
N ASP A 8 -7.71 28.23 -3.42
CA ASP A 8 -7.43 27.18 -4.41
C ASP A 8 -7.79 25.77 -3.89
N VAL A 9 -7.96 24.82 -4.80
CA VAL A 9 -8.32 23.43 -4.45
C VAL A 9 -7.41 22.83 -3.36
N PRO A 10 -6.07 22.91 -3.45
CA PRO A 10 -5.21 22.37 -2.42
C PRO A 10 -5.39 23.05 -1.04
N SER A 11 -5.61 24.37 -0.98
CA SER A 11 -5.82 25.08 0.29
C SER A 11 -7.16 24.78 0.93
N ILE A 12 -8.23 24.58 0.14
CA ILE A 12 -9.53 24.15 0.65
C ILE A 12 -9.39 22.79 1.35
N ILE A 13 -8.71 21.83 0.71
CA ILE A 13 -8.57 20.47 1.25
C ILE A 13 -7.67 20.45 2.49
N THR A 14 -6.58 21.20 2.52
CA THR A 14 -5.72 21.24 3.72
C THR A 14 -6.39 21.98 4.87
N SER A 15 -7.17 23.01 4.58
CA SER A 15 -7.97 23.72 5.60
C SER A 15 -9.00 22.79 6.24
N TYR A 16 -9.68 21.96 5.44
CA TYR A 16 -10.56 20.90 5.96
C TYR A 16 -9.79 19.91 6.87
N LEU A 17 -8.57 19.53 6.48
CA LEU A 17 -7.70 18.67 7.30
C LEU A 17 -7.08 19.37 8.53
N GLY A 18 -7.35 20.67 8.71
CA GLY A 18 -6.93 21.44 9.88
C GLY A 18 -5.55 22.09 9.78
N PHE A 19 -5.00 22.32 8.57
CA PHE A 19 -3.70 23.00 8.41
C PHE A 19 -3.58 23.86 7.15
N ASP A 20 -2.74 24.90 7.23
CA ASP A 20 -2.47 25.82 6.12
C ASP A 20 -1.25 25.37 5.30
N CYS A 21 -1.35 25.43 3.97
CA CYS A 21 -0.27 25.04 3.06
C CYS A 21 0.54 26.23 2.49
N GLU A 22 0.11 27.48 2.71
CA GLU A 22 0.66 28.66 2.02
C GLU A 22 2.13 28.93 2.40
N GLY A 23 2.45 28.71 3.66
CA GLY A 23 3.78 28.89 4.24
C GLY A 23 4.60 27.61 4.36
N ALA A 24 4.17 26.51 3.75
CA ALA A 24 4.78 25.19 3.95
C ALA A 24 6.25 25.16 3.48
N ASN A 25 7.10 24.48 4.26
CA ASN A 25 8.52 24.38 3.94
C ASN A 25 8.74 23.54 2.65
N PRO A 26 9.56 24.01 1.69
CA PRO A 26 9.78 23.31 0.44
C PRO A 26 10.44 21.94 0.58
N PHE A 27 11.21 21.73 1.65
CA PHE A 27 12.03 20.53 1.83
C PHE A 27 11.47 19.61 2.90
N VAL A 28 11.39 20.10 4.14
CA VAL A 28 10.99 19.29 5.30
C VAL A 28 10.42 20.17 6.40
N THR A 29 9.36 19.69 7.03
CA THR A 29 8.80 20.23 8.26
C THR A 29 8.85 19.15 9.33
N ILE A 30 9.28 19.52 10.54
CA ILE A 30 9.28 18.65 11.72
C ILE A 30 8.29 19.23 12.72
N ARG A 31 7.30 18.44 13.13
CA ARG A 31 6.26 18.80 14.08
C ARG A 31 6.42 17.97 15.36
N ASN A 32 5.91 18.50 16.46
CA ASN A 32 5.79 17.72 17.69
C ASN A 32 4.59 16.76 17.55
N PRO A 33 4.77 15.44 17.77
CA PRO A 33 3.68 14.46 17.62
C PRO A 33 2.50 14.69 18.56
N ALA A 34 2.69 15.43 19.66
CA ALA A 34 1.62 15.78 20.59
C ALA A 34 0.70 16.91 20.09
N ASP A 35 1.14 17.66 19.07
CA ASP A 35 0.42 18.81 18.52
C ASP A 35 -0.29 18.46 17.19
N LEU A 36 -0.33 17.18 16.81
CA LEU A 36 -1.02 16.70 15.62
C LEU A 36 -2.54 16.68 15.85
N ALA A 37 -3.31 16.88 14.77
CA ALA A 37 -4.76 17.05 14.81
C ALA A 37 -5.49 15.84 15.43
N ASN A 38 -4.96 14.63 15.21
CA ASN A 38 -5.56 13.40 15.70
C ASN A 38 -4.49 12.48 16.31
N TRP A 39 -4.78 11.92 17.50
CA TRP A 39 -3.88 11.00 18.21
C TRP A 39 -3.53 9.73 17.40
N THR A 40 -4.34 9.38 16.41
CA THR A 40 -4.10 8.23 15.54
C THR A 40 -2.96 8.47 14.54
N GLN A 41 -2.66 9.73 14.20
CA GLN A 41 -1.58 10.09 13.27
C GLN A 41 -0.19 9.60 13.74
N PRO A 42 0.28 9.92 14.98
CA PRO A 42 1.56 9.42 15.44
C PRO A 42 1.58 7.89 15.62
N VAL A 43 0.44 7.27 15.96
CA VAL A 43 0.32 5.80 16.06
C VAL A 43 0.52 5.13 14.69
N LEU A 44 -0.15 5.64 13.66
CA LEU A 44 0.02 5.20 12.28
C LEU A 44 1.46 5.39 11.81
N GLU A 45 2.01 6.60 11.99
CA GLU A 45 3.35 6.96 11.52
C GLU A 45 4.42 6.04 12.12
N VAL A 46 4.41 5.85 13.44
CA VAL A 46 5.37 4.96 14.12
C VAL A 46 5.23 3.52 13.63
N THR A 47 4.00 3.03 13.48
CA THR A 47 3.73 1.66 13.03
C THR A 47 4.31 1.40 11.64
N ILE A 48 4.09 2.31 10.70
CA ILE A 48 4.53 2.16 9.31
C ILE A 48 6.05 2.38 9.18
N ILE A 49 6.63 3.38 9.86
CA ILE A 49 8.08 3.61 9.86
C ILE A 49 8.82 2.41 10.46
N LEU A 50 8.34 1.87 11.58
CA LEU A 50 8.90 0.65 12.17
C LEU A 50 8.82 -0.51 11.19
N GLY A 51 7.70 -0.66 10.46
CA GLY A 51 7.56 -1.63 9.38
C GLY A 51 8.63 -1.52 8.31
N ALA A 52 8.87 -0.31 7.79
CA ALA A 52 9.87 -0.06 6.77
C ALA A 52 11.30 -0.38 7.25
N ILE A 53 11.61 -0.04 8.51
CA ILE A 53 12.89 -0.34 9.15
C ILE A 53 13.06 -1.86 9.30
N LEU A 54 12.06 -2.55 9.85
CA LEU A 54 12.08 -4.01 10.01
C LEU A 54 12.22 -4.72 8.66
N ALA A 55 11.53 -4.21 7.64
CA ALA A 55 11.63 -4.73 6.28
C ALA A 55 13.02 -4.51 5.66
N LEU A 56 13.65 -3.36 5.91
CA LEU A 56 15.02 -3.09 5.47
C LEU A 56 16.03 -4.00 6.20
N ILE A 57 15.89 -4.15 7.52
CA ILE A 57 16.72 -5.06 8.32
C ILE A 57 16.59 -6.49 7.78
N HIS A 58 15.36 -6.94 7.50
CA HIS A 58 15.10 -8.23 6.89
C HIS A 58 15.76 -8.37 5.52
N ALA A 59 15.60 -7.38 4.64
CA ALA A 59 16.20 -7.36 3.32
C ALA A 59 17.73 -7.44 3.35
N ILE A 60 18.38 -6.68 4.24
CA ILE A 60 19.84 -6.71 4.44
C ILE A 60 20.29 -8.06 4.99
N ARG A 61 19.57 -8.60 5.99
CA ARG A 61 19.88 -9.92 6.56
C ARG A 61 19.80 -11.01 5.50
N ARG A 62 18.80 -10.96 4.63
CA ARG A 62 18.62 -11.92 3.55
C ARG A 62 19.74 -11.83 2.51
N LEU A 63 20.11 -10.62 2.08
CA LEU A 63 21.27 -10.44 1.21
C LEU A 63 22.55 -11.03 1.83
N ARG A 64 22.80 -10.75 3.12
CA ARG A 64 24.04 -11.18 3.79
C ARG A 64 24.09 -12.68 4.07
N ARG A 65 22.97 -13.31 4.40
CA ARG A 65 22.92 -14.73 4.80
C ARG A 65 22.62 -15.69 3.64
N GLU A 66 21.76 -15.28 2.72
CA GLU A 66 21.31 -16.12 1.60
C GLU A 66 21.90 -15.68 0.26
N GLY A 67 22.59 -14.53 0.20
CA GLY A 67 23.09 -13.97 -1.05
C GLY A 67 21.98 -13.49 -1.99
N ASP A 68 20.74 -13.32 -1.49
CA ASP A 68 19.59 -12.95 -2.30
C ASP A 68 19.22 -11.45 -2.14
N PRO A 69 19.43 -10.61 -3.17
CA PRO A 69 19.11 -9.18 -3.13
C PRO A 69 17.64 -8.86 -3.42
N THR A 70 16.76 -9.85 -3.64
CA THR A 70 15.38 -9.61 -4.08
C THR A 70 14.60 -8.71 -3.13
N ASN A 71 14.77 -8.90 -1.82
CA ASN A 71 14.08 -8.04 -0.84
C ASN A 71 14.61 -6.60 -0.90
N LEU A 72 15.91 -6.37 -1.11
CA LEU A 72 16.40 -5.01 -1.33
C LEU A 72 15.85 -4.43 -2.63
N ALA A 73 15.69 -5.27 -3.67
CA ALA A 73 15.11 -4.83 -4.93
C ALA A 73 13.65 -4.40 -4.79
N VAL A 74 12.84 -5.14 -4.03
CA VAL A 74 11.45 -4.75 -3.75
C VAL A 74 11.41 -3.49 -2.86
N TRP A 75 12.24 -3.42 -1.81
CA TRP A 75 12.27 -2.27 -0.90
C TRP A 75 12.66 -0.98 -1.63
N ILE A 76 13.80 -0.98 -2.32
CA ILE A 76 14.28 0.21 -3.07
C ILE A 76 13.39 0.46 -4.29
N GLY A 77 12.92 -0.59 -4.97
CA GLY A 77 12.03 -0.47 -6.12
C GLY A 77 10.72 0.21 -5.77
N SER A 78 10.19 -0.02 -4.57
CA SER A 78 9.00 0.67 -4.07
C SER A 78 9.23 2.16 -3.79
N LEU A 79 10.46 2.54 -3.40
CA LEU A 79 10.84 3.96 -3.31
C LEU A 79 11.02 4.59 -4.69
N VAL A 80 11.59 3.86 -5.65
CA VAL A 80 11.64 4.33 -7.05
C VAL A 80 10.23 4.56 -7.58
N TYR A 81 9.31 3.64 -7.32
CA TYR A 81 7.89 3.80 -7.64
C TYR A 81 7.34 5.11 -7.03
N LEU A 82 7.52 5.32 -5.72
CA LEU A 82 7.12 6.55 -5.03
C LEU A 82 7.67 7.81 -5.70
N PHE A 83 8.98 7.86 -5.99
CA PHE A 83 9.60 9.06 -6.55
C PHE A 83 9.16 9.36 -7.99
N VAL A 84 8.59 8.37 -8.68
CA VAL A 84 8.05 8.53 -10.02
C VAL A 84 6.57 8.96 -9.97
N ILE A 85 5.79 8.48 -9.00
CA ILE A 85 4.34 8.72 -8.96
C ILE A 85 3.91 9.90 -8.06
N GLU A 86 4.52 10.08 -6.89
CA GLU A 86 4.03 11.07 -5.91
C GLU A 86 4.21 12.52 -6.36
N PRO A 87 5.36 12.95 -6.93
CA PRO A 87 5.51 14.34 -7.34
C PRO A 87 4.47 14.79 -8.40
N PRO A 88 4.16 13.99 -9.44
CA PRO A 88 3.05 14.30 -10.35
C PRO A 88 1.66 14.33 -9.70
N LEU A 89 1.41 13.52 -8.68
CA LEU A 89 0.11 13.52 -7.97
C LEU A 89 -0.09 14.76 -7.12
N TYR A 90 0.96 15.24 -6.44
CA TYR A 90 0.88 16.42 -5.58
C TYR A 90 1.03 17.73 -6.34
N PHE A 91 1.76 17.72 -7.45
CA PHE A 91 2.05 18.92 -8.24
C PHE A 91 1.77 18.70 -9.74
N PRO A 92 0.54 18.34 -10.13
CA PRO A 92 0.21 17.99 -11.52
C PRO A 92 0.62 19.07 -12.53
N ASN A 93 0.54 20.34 -12.14
CA ASN A 93 0.89 21.49 -12.97
C ASN A 93 2.38 21.54 -13.30
N TRP A 94 3.26 21.05 -12.42
CA TRP A 94 4.71 21.00 -12.66
C TRP A 94 5.10 19.95 -13.71
N PHE A 95 4.21 18.98 -13.93
CA PHE A 95 4.42 17.86 -14.86
C PHE A 95 3.50 17.93 -16.09
N HIS A 96 2.77 19.04 -16.28
CA HIS A 96 1.78 19.20 -17.35
C HIS A 96 0.75 18.06 -17.38
N ALA A 97 0.34 17.57 -16.20
CA ALA A 97 -0.57 16.44 -16.03
C ALA A 97 -1.95 16.84 -15.47
N GLU A 98 -2.24 18.15 -15.43
CA GLU A 98 -3.50 18.70 -14.90
C GLU A 98 -4.72 18.17 -15.64
N GLU A 99 -4.72 18.25 -16.98
CA GLU A 99 -5.81 17.75 -17.82
C GLU A 99 -6.01 16.23 -17.71
N ALA A 100 -4.93 15.48 -17.42
CA ALA A 100 -4.97 14.02 -17.40
C ALA A 100 -5.34 13.43 -16.04
N MET A 101 -4.98 14.11 -14.94
CA MET A 101 -5.12 13.58 -13.57
C MET A 101 -5.76 14.56 -12.60
N GLY A 102 -5.58 15.88 -12.78
CA GLY A 102 -5.99 16.91 -11.82
C GLY A 102 -5.34 16.76 -10.43
N PHE A 103 -5.68 17.66 -9.50
CA PHE A 103 -5.31 17.49 -8.09
C PHE A 103 -6.21 16.42 -7.47
N MET A 104 -5.63 15.34 -6.93
CA MET A 104 -6.40 14.16 -6.51
C MET A 104 -6.81 14.18 -5.03
N PHE A 105 -5.89 14.52 -4.14
CA PHE A 105 -6.09 14.49 -2.69
C PHE A 105 -4.93 15.22 -1.99
N SER A 106 -5.09 15.48 -0.69
CA SER A 106 -3.98 15.84 0.19
C SER A 106 -3.92 14.92 1.40
N HIS A 107 -2.72 14.53 1.79
CA HIS A 107 -2.51 14.00 3.14
C HIS A 107 -2.62 15.10 4.18
N ASN A 108 -2.96 14.69 5.40
CA ASN A 108 -2.78 15.52 6.59
C ASN A 108 -1.29 15.56 6.99
N VAL A 109 -0.92 16.44 7.89
CA VAL A 109 0.44 16.61 8.37
C VAL A 109 0.78 15.62 9.48
N PHE A 110 2.01 15.14 9.47
CA PHE A 110 2.54 14.20 10.47
C PHE A 110 3.81 14.78 11.11
N THR A 111 4.49 14.01 11.95
CA THR A 111 5.70 14.46 12.65
C THR A 111 6.78 14.88 11.67
N VAL A 112 6.96 14.12 10.58
CA VAL A 112 7.91 14.47 9.52
C VAL A 112 7.19 14.49 8.19
N THR A 113 7.16 15.65 7.54
CA THR A 113 6.54 15.83 6.22
C THR A 113 7.53 16.51 5.28
N PHE A 114 7.57 16.06 4.02
CA PHE A 114 8.39 16.61 2.95
C PHE A 114 7.54 17.37 1.93
N MET A 115 8.22 18.08 1.02
CA MET A 115 7.62 18.65 -0.20
C MET A 115 6.39 19.53 0.08
N PHE A 116 6.58 20.69 0.73
CA PHE A 116 5.47 21.63 1.02
C PHE A 116 4.33 20.98 1.80
N ASP A 117 4.70 20.14 2.76
CA ASP A 117 3.78 19.35 3.58
C ASP A 117 2.85 18.39 2.79
N ARG A 118 3.26 17.97 1.58
CA ARG A 118 2.47 17.03 0.75
C ARG A 118 2.86 15.57 0.90
N LEU A 119 4.11 15.28 1.30
CA LEU A 119 4.61 13.91 1.38
C LEU A 119 5.02 13.55 2.82
N PRO A 120 4.11 13.00 3.64
CA PRO A 120 4.46 12.50 4.97
C PRO A 120 5.49 11.37 4.93
N LEU A 121 6.39 11.32 5.91
CA LEU A 121 7.39 10.26 6.02
C LEU A 121 6.75 8.87 6.15
N TYR A 122 5.58 8.77 6.79
CA TYR A 122 4.88 7.49 6.88
C TYR A 122 4.48 6.97 5.49
N ILE A 123 4.11 7.83 4.53
CA ILE A 123 3.83 7.42 3.15
C ILE A 123 5.10 6.93 2.47
N VAL A 124 6.22 7.65 2.65
CA VAL A 124 7.53 7.19 2.16
C VAL A 124 7.88 5.81 2.70
N ALA A 125 7.58 5.54 3.96
CA ALA A 125 7.78 4.26 4.62
C ALA A 125 6.72 3.20 4.24
N PHE A 126 5.52 3.61 3.86
CA PHE A 126 4.40 2.71 3.56
C PHE A 126 4.71 1.80 2.37
N TYR A 127 5.22 2.38 1.28
CA TYR A 127 5.62 1.67 0.06
C TYR A 127 6.54 0.47 0.37
N PRO A 128 7.71 0.65 1.01
CA PRO A 128 8.59 -0.47 1.35
C PRO A 128 8.03 -1.38 2.43
N ALA A 129 7.29 -0.87 3.42
CA ALA A 129 6.76 -1.68 4.50
C ALA A 129 5.72 -2.70 3.99
N VAL A 130 4.69 -2.24 3.29
CA VAL A 130 3.57 -3.08 2.87
C VAL A 130 3.94 -3.97 1.67
N SER A 131 4.78 -3.48 0.74
CA SER A 131 5.26 -4.30 -0.37
C SER A 131 6.11 -5.49 0.11
N GLN A 132 6.96 -5.28 1.13
CA GLN A 132 7.74 -6.34 1.75
C GLN A 132 6.88 -7.31 2.54
N LEU A 133 5.90 -6.79 3.29
CA LEU A 133 4.91 -7.60 3.99
C LEU A 133 4.21 -8.55 3.01
N ALA A 134 3.63 -8.01 1.93
CA ALA A 134 2.91 -8.81 0.95
C ALA A 134 3.84 -9.80 0.25
N TYR A 135 5.03 -9.35 -0.16
CA TYR A 135 6.03 -10.19 -0.79
C TYR A 135 6.43 -11.38 0.08
N GLU A 136 6.71 -11.16 1.36
CA GLU A 136 7.17 -12.19 2.28
C GLU A 136 6.07 -13.19 2.64
N ILE A 137 4.82 -12.74 2.76
CA ILE A 137 3.68 -13.66 2.90
C ILE A 137 3.61 -14.56 1.67
N VAL A 138 3.57 -14.00 0.46
CA VAL A 138 3.43 -14.79 -0.78
C VAL A 138 4.65 -15.69 -1.01
N ARG A 139 5.85 -15.24 -0.63
CA ARG A 139 7.07 -16.05 -0.66
C ARG A 139 7.00 -17.23 0.32
N ALA A 140 6.54 -17.01 1.54
CA ALA A 140 6.36 -18.08 2.54
C ALA A 140 5.33 -19.14 2.11
N TRP A 141 4.39 -18.76 1.24
CA TRP A 141 3.46 -19.68 0.55
C TRP A 141 4.11 -20.47 -0.61
N GLY A 142 5.36 -20.19 -0.96
CA GLY A 142 6.12 -20.93 -1.97
C GLY A 142 5.77 -20.60 -3.42
N PHE A 143 5.17 -19.43 -3.68
CA PHE A 143 4.77 -19.07 -5.05
C PHE A 143 5.93 -18.70 -5.96
N PHE A 144 7.07 -18.23 -5.43
CA PHE A 144 8.18 -17.71 -6.24
C PHE A 144 9.29 -18.75 -6.47
N GLY A 145 8.90 -19.95 -6.93
CA GLY A 145 9.77 -21.12 -7.10
C GLY A 145 10.74 -21.10 -8.31
N GLY A 146 11.05 -19.93 -8.88
CA GLY A 146 12.14 -19.80 -9.87
C GLY A 146 11.75 -19.94 -11.35
N SER A 147 10.47 -20.10 -11.68
CA SER A 147 9.98 -20.11 -13.08
C SER A 147 9.21 -18.84 -13.45
N LYS A 148 9.12 -18.52 -14.75
CA LYS A 148 8.33 -17.37 -15.24
C LYS A 148 6.85 -17.47 -14.86
N SER A 149 6.28 -18.67 -14.92
CA SER A 149 4.89 -18.92 -14.49
C SER A 149 4.72 -18.75 -12.98
N SER A 150 5.72 -19.17 -12.19
CA SER A 150 5.70 -18.96 -10.74
C SER A 150 5.73 -17.47 -10.37
N ALA A 151 6.49 -16.65 -11.11
CA ALA A 151 6.50 -15.20 -10.93
C ALA A 151 5.13 -14.58 -11.21
N LEU A 152 4.48 -14.96 -12.32
CA LEU A 152 3.14 -14.45 -12.67
C LEU A 152 2.08 -14.89 -11.66
N ARG A 153 2.05 -16.17 -11.28
CA ARG A 153 1.08 -16.68 -10.29
C ARG A 153 1.30 -16.00 -8.93
N GLY A 154 2.56 -15.86 -8.52
CA GLY A 154 2.90 -15.16 -7.28
C GLY A 154 2.55 -13.68 -7.31
N SER A 155 2.75 -12.97 -8.42
CA SER A 155 2.34 -11.56 -8.51
C SER A 155 0.83 -11.37 -8.49
N LEU A 156 0.06 -12.27 -9.08
CA LEU A 156 -1.41 -12.25 -9.01
C LEU A 156 -1.91 -12.48 -7.57
N VAL A 157 -1.29 -13.42 -6.85
CA VAL A 157 -1.59 -13.62 -5.42
C VAL A 157 -1.13 -12.42 -4.60
N LEU A 158 0.00 -11.81 -4.94
CA LEU A 158 0.47 -10.60 -4.29
C LEU A 158 -0.48 -9.42 -4.50
N ALA A 159 -1.09 -9.29 -5.67
CA ALA A 159 -2.10 -8.26 -5.92
C ALA A 159 -3.21 -8.35 -4.87
N LEU A 160 -3.79 -9.55 -4.67
CA LEU A 160 -4.79 -9.80 -3.63
C LEU A 160 -4.24 -9.54 -2.21
N VAL A 161 -3.07 -10.09 -1.87
CA VAL A 161 -2.53 -9.94 -0.51
C VAL A 161 -2.23 -8.47 -0.21
N PHE A 162 -1.55 -7.76 -1.10
CA PHE A 162 -1.24 -6.35 -0.92
C PHE A 162 -2.53 -5.53 -0.77
N GLN A 163 -3.51 -5.74 -1.66
CA GLN A 163 -4.83 -5.09 -1.60
C GLN A 163 -5.49 -5.31 -0.23
N THR A 164 -5.50 -6.54 0.29
CA THR A 164 -6.14 -6.82 1.59
C THR A 164 -5.47 -6.10 2.76
N PHE A 165 -4.16 -5.86 2.74
CA PHE A 165 -3.49 -5.07 3.78
C PHE A 165 -3.68 -3.57 3.56
N TYR A 166 -3.62 -3.12 2.30
CA TYR A 166 -3.78 -1.72 1.91
C TYR A 166 -5.18 -1.21 2.28
N GLU A 167 -6.23 -1.95 1.94
CA GLU A 167 -7.61 -1.50 2.12
C GLU A 167 -8.08 -1.49 3.57
N ILE A 168 -7.44 -2.26 4.46
CA ILE A 168 -7.68 -2.14 5.91
C ILE A 168 -7.26 -0.74 6.40
N PHE A 169 -6.22 -0.18 5.80
CA PHE A 169 -5.72 1.16 6.08
C PHE A 169 -6.49 2.23 5.30
N ASP A 170 -6.68 2.04 3.99
CA ASP A 170 -7.21 3.07 3.10
C ASP A 170 -8.68 3.41 3.38
N GLN A 171 -9.49 2.40 3.71
CA GLN A 171 -10.90 2.58 4.06
C GLN A 171 -11.10 3.32 5.39
N LEU A 172 -10.07 3.41 6.23
CA LEU A 172 -10.14 4.10 7.52
C LEU A 172 -9.63 5.55 7.45
N GLY A 173 -8.69 5.82 6.53
CA GLY A 173 -7.96 7.09 6.50
C GLY A 173 -8.82 8.34 6.37
N PRO A 174 -9.80 8.40 5.46
CA PRO A 174 -10.67 9.57 5.35
C PRO A 174 -11.48 9.85 6.63
N GLN A 175 -11.94 8.79 7.33
CA GLN A 175 -12.72 8.95 8.56
C GLN A 175 -11.87 9.52 9.71
N LEU A 176 -10.57 9.18 9.74
CA LEU A 176 -9.60 9.66 10.73
C LEU A 176 -8.77 10.85 10.23
N GLU A 177 -9.17 11.45 9.10
CA GLU A 177 -8.53 12.62 8.50
C GLU A 177 -7.03 12.45 8.25
N TRP A 178 -6.60 11.24 7.88
CA TRP A 178 -5.21 11.01 7.46
C TRP A 178 -4.95 11.59 6.07
N TRP A 179 -5.99 11.67 5.24
CA TRP A 179 -6.04 12.39 3.97
C TRP A 179 -7.49 12.67 3.58
N ALA A 180 -7.68 13.55 2.60
CA ALA A 180 -8.98 13.86 2.02
C ALA A 180 -8.89 14.00 0.49
N TRP A 181 -9.91 13.50 -0.20
CA TRP A 181 -10.01 13.50 -1.67
C TRP A 181 -10.52 14.84 -2.21
N ASN A 182 -10.08 15.23 -3.40
CA ASN A 182 -10.64 16.37 -4.11
C ASN A 182 -12.00 16.02 -4.73
N VAL A 183 -13.07 16.22 -3.97
CA VAL A 183 -14.44 15.91 -4.39
C VAL A 183 -15.40 17.02 -3.98
N ASP A 184 -16.46 17.20 -4.76
CA ASP A 184 -17.58 18.03 -4.35
C ASP A 184 -18.47 17.23 -3.39
N SER A 185 -18.34 17.51 -2.08
CA SER A 185 -19.03 16.75 -1.04
C SER A 185 -19.49 17.66 0.11
N PRO A 186 -20.60 17.30 0.80
CA PRO A 186 -21.13 18.11 1.90
C PRO A 186 -20.14 18.44 3.00
N TYR A 187 -19.13 17.59 3.23
CA TYR A 187 -18.17 17.82 4.30
C TYR A 187 -17.22 19.00 4.05
N TYR A 188 -17.13 19.53 2.84
CA TYR A 188 -16.38 20.77 2.57
C TYR A 188 -17.19 22.06 2.79
N ARG A 189 -18.51 21.98 3.02
CA ARG A 189 -19.39 23.17 3.07
C ARG A 189 -18.94 24.20 4.10
N GLU A 190 -18.60 23.76 5.30
CA GLU A 190 -18.16 24.65 6.37
C GLU A 190 -16.87 25.38 5.99
N THR A 191 -15.87 24.67 5.48
CA THR A 191 -14.61 25.25 5.00
C THR A 191 -14.86 26.27 3.89
N LEU A 192 -15.72 25.96 2.93
CA LEU A 192 -16.09 26.87 1.84
C LEU A 192 -16.81 28.13 2.35
N ASP A 193 -17.71 27.98 3.31
CA ASP A 193 -18.44 29.11 3.90
C ASP A 193 -17.51 30.01 4.73
N GLN A 194 -16.56 29.43 5.46
CA GLN A 194 -15.52 30.18 6.17
C GLN A 194 -14.65 31.01 5.21
N LEU A 195 -14.21 30.42 4.09
CA LEU A 195 -13.45 31.14 3.06
C LEU A 195 -14.25 32.29 2.44
N ARG A 196 -15.53 32.05 2.09
CA ARG A 196 -16.43 33.09 1.57
C ARG A 196 -16.64 34.22 2.56
N ALA A 197 -16.78 33.91 3.86
CA ALA A 197 -16.91 34.91 4.91
C ALA A 197 -15.66 35.79 5.07
N GLN A 198 -14.49 35.29 4.68
CA GLN A 198 -13.23 36.04 4.62
C GLN A 198 -13.07 36.86 3.31
N GLY A 199 -14.04 36.79 2.39
CA GLY A 199 -13.97 37.46 1.09
C GLY A 199 -13.12 36.72 0.06
N ILE A 200 -12.79 35.45 0.32
CA ILE A 200 -12.06 34.57 -0.61
C ILE A 200 -13.07 33.83 -1.48
N THR A 201 -12.86 33.83 -2.79
CA THR A 201 -13.65 33.03 -3.73
C THR A 201 -13.00 31.67 -3.88
N PRO A 202 -13.60 30.57 -3.38
CA PRO A 202 -13.01 29.24 -3.51
C PRO A 202 -13.15 28.70 -4.94
N ASP A 203 -12.12 27.99 -5.40
CA ASP A 203 -12.12 27.19 -6.62
C ASP A 203 -13.10 26.02 -6.53
N GLU A 204 -13.48 25.49 -7.69
CA GLU A 204 -14.37 24.34 -7.78
C GLU A 204 -13.66 23.03 -7.40
N LEU A 205 -14.24 22.31 -6.43
CA LEU A 205 -13.85 20.94 -6.09
C LEU A 205 -14.56 19.95 -7.02
N GLY A 206 -14.01 18.74 -7.15
CA GLY A 206 -14.67 17.66 -7.90
C GLY A 206 -13.81 17.05 -8.97
N ASN A 207 -12.67 16.46 -8.61
CA ASN A 207 -11.88 15.69 -9.55
C ASN A 207 -12.60 14.37 -9.88
N PRO A 208 -12.96 14.09 -11.15
CA PRO A 208 -13.67 12.86 -11.52
C PRO A 208 -12.93 11.58 -11.15
N ALA A 209 -11.59 11.61 -11.17
CA ALA A 209 -10.77 10.44 -10.82
C ALA A 209 -10.70 10.19 -9.30
N ALA A 210 -11.07 11.18 -8.47
CA ALA A 210 -11.08 11.08 -7.01
C ALA A 210 -12.48 10.80 -6.43
N VAL A 211 -13.50 10.62 -7.27
CA VAL A 211 -14.87 10.35 -6.80
C VAL A 211 -14.94 8.98 -6.11
N PRO A 212 -15.35 8.93 -4.83
CA PRO A 212 -15.39 7.69 -4.09
C PRO A 212 -16.62 6.86 -4.49
N THR A 213 -16.34 5.68 -5.05
CA THR A 213 -17.33 4.71 -5.54
C THR A 213 -17.33 3.41 -4.72
N LEU A 214 -16.47 3.34 -3.70
CA LEU A 214 -16.43 2.34 -2.65
C LEU A 214 -16.41 3.06 -1.30
N ALA A 215 -17.60 3.44 -0.80
CA ALA A 215 -17.77 4.23 0.40
C ALA A 215 -16.97 5.54 0.35
N SER A 216 -15.91 5.72 1.15
CA SER A 216 -15.05 6.91 1.13
C SER A 216 -13.84 6.82 0.19
N VAL A 217 -13.66 5.71 -0.53
CA VAL A 217 -12.49 5.43 -1.36
C VAL A 217 -12.87 5.26 -2.85
N PRO A 218 -12.11 5.84 -3.79
CA PRO A 218 -12.31 5.62 -5.23
C PRO A 218 -11.86 4.23 -5.67
N TRP A 219 -12.63 3.55 -6.51
CA TRP A 219 -12.20 2.28 -7.12
C TRP A 219 -10.89 2.40 -7.91
N GLY A 220 -10.66 3.56 -8.54
CA GLY A 220 -9.40 3.87 -9.19
C GLY A 220 -8.20 3.75 -8.24
N SER A 221 -8.35 4.18 -6.98
CA SER A 221 -7.29 4.04 -5.97
C SER A 221 -6.99 2.57 -5.69
N VAL A 222 -8.04 1.78 -5.43
CA VAL A 222 -7.93 0.33 -5.14
C VAL A 222 -7.26 -0.42 -6.30
N TRP A 223 -7.66 -0.13 -7.54
CA TRP A 223 -7.07 -0.76 -8.72
C TRP A 223 -5.60 -0.38 -8.92
N LEU A 224 -5.29 0.90 -8.80
CA LEU A 224 -4.00 1.45 -9.19
C LEU A 224 -2.94 1.30 -8.10
N PHE A 225 -3.25 1.72 -6.88
CA PHE A 225 -2.31 1.73 -5.76
C PHE A 225 -2.37 0.44 -4.94
N ALA A 226 -3.57 -0.10 -4.69
CA ALA A 226 -3.73 -1.29 -3.86
C ALA A 226 -3.50 -2.61 -4.62
N THR A 227 -3.41 -2.59 -5.96
CA THR A 227 -3.45 -3.83 -6.76
C THR A 227 -2.37 -3.91 -7.84
N VAL A 228 -2.58 -3.22 -8.97
CA VAL A 228 -1.84 -3.48 -10.22
C VAL A 228 -0.36 -3.13 -10.10
N SER A 229 -0.06 -1.93 -9.60
CA SER A 229 1.30 -1.39 -9.58
C SER A 229 2.27 -2.29 -8.83
N PHE A 230 1.90 -2.75 -7.63
CA PHE A 230 2.75 -3.64 -6.83
C PHE A 230 2.79 -5.06 -7.35
N ALA A 231 1.73 -5.56 -7.99
CA ALA A 231 1.77 -6.83 -8.70
C ALA A 231 2.84 -6.79 -9.81
N VAL A 232 2.88 -5.71 -10.60
CA VAL A 232 3.89 -5.50 -11.65
C VAL A 232 5.29 -5.32 -11.07
N LEU A 233 5.44 -4.49 -10.02
CA LEU A 233 6.72 -4.26 -9.35
C LEU A 233 7.33 -5.57 -8.86
N VAL A 234 6.54 -6.40 -8.17
CA VAL A 234 7.02 -7.69 -7.67
C VAL A 234 7.24 -8.68 -8.80
N TYR A 235 6.35 -8.74 -9.79
CA TYR A 235 6.56 -9.59 -10.96
C TYR A 235 7.92 -9.31 -11.59
N LEU A 236 8.26 -8.04 -11.84
CA LEU A 236 9.53 -7.64 -12.42
C LEU A 236 10.70 -7.90 -11.46
N SER A 237 10.56 -7.58 -10.18
CA SER A 237 11.59 -7.88 -9.18
C SER A 237 11.91 -9.37 -9.10
N VAL A 238 10.90 -10.24 -9.14
CA VAL A 238 11.07 -11.68 -9.17
C VAL A 238 11.68 -12.14 -10.48
N ARG A 239 11.17 -11.65 -11.62
CA ARG A 239 11.65 -12.03 -12.96
C ARG A 239 13.10 -11.62 -13.20
N LEU A 240 13.47 -10.44 -12.76
CA LEU A 240 14.74 -9.82 -13.04
C LEU A 240 15.78 -10.13 -11.96
N VAL A 241 15.38 -10.32 -10.70
CA VAL A 241 16.31 -10.49 -9.57
C VAL A 241 16.24 -11.90 -8.99
N ARG A 242 15.06 -12.34 -8.53
CA ARG A 242 14.92 -13.63 -7.83
C ARG A 242 15.23 -14.82 -8.73
N ILE A 243 14.62 -14.89 -9.91
CA ILE A 243 14.80 -16.03 -10.83
C ILE A 243 16.28 -16.20 -11.18
N PRO A 244 17.01 -15.16 -11.63
CA PRO A 244 18.45 -15.28 -11.85
C PRO A 244 19.23 -15.69 -10.61
N THR A 245 18.87 -15.17 -9.42
CA THR A 245 19.48 -15.53 -8.14
C THR A 245 19.32 -17.03 -7.84
N LEU A 246 18.12 -17.58 -7.98
CA LEU A 246 17.84 -19.01 -7.82
C LEU A 246 18.57 -19.88 -8.85
N GLN A 247 18.93 -19.31 -10.00
CA GLN A 247 19.72 -19.96 -11.05
C GLN A 247 21.23 -19.78 -10.88
N GLY A 248 21.70 -19.28 -9.73
CA GLY A 248 23.12 -19.04 -9.44
C GLY A 248 23.72 -17.81 -10.13
N ARG A 249 22.89 -16.97 -10.75
CA ARG A 249 23.28 -15.76 -11.50
C ARG A 249 22.80 -14.48 -10.80
N THR A 250 23.08 -14.37 -9.51
CA THR A 250 22.66 -13.25 -8.66
C THR A 250 23.11 -11.90 -9.25
N PRO A 251 22.19 -10.99 -9.60
CA PRO A 251 22.54 -9.65 -10.07
C PRO A 251 23.25 -8.84 -8.98
N ARG A 252 24.28 -8.07 -9.36
CA ARG A 252 25.07 -7.23 -8.46
C ARG A 252 25.44 -5.90 -9.13
N GLY A 253 25.83 -4.91 -8.32
CA GLY A 253 26.27 -3.60 -8.79
C GLY A 253 25.26 -2.96 -9.73
N TRP A 254 25.75 -2.43 -10.86
CA TRP A 254 24.90 -1.79 -11.87
C TRP A 254 23.80 -2.70 -12.44
N SER A 255 24.08 -4.00 -12.59
CA SER A 255 23.10 -4.98 -13.07
C SER A 255 21.91 -5.11 -12.12
N LEU A 256 22.14 -4.99 -10.81
CA LEU A 256 21.06 -4.95 -9.83
C LEU A 256 20.33 -3.60 -9.88
N THR A 257 21.07 -2.49 -9.90
CA THR A 257 20.51 -1.13 -9.89
C THR A 257 19.48 -0.90 -10.99
N TRP A 258 19.81 -1.19 -12.26
CA TRP A 258 18.84 -0.94 -13.34
C TRP A 258 17.59 -1.82 -13.21
N ARG A 259 17.70 -3.05 -12.69
CA ARG A 259 16.56 -3.95 -12.50
C ARG A 259 15.59 -3.43 -11.45
N ILE A 260 16.14 -2.82 -10.40
CA ILE A 260 15.37 -2.14 -9.35
C ILE A 260 14.64 -0.94 -9.96
N VAL A 261 15.38 -0.08 -10.67
CA VAL A 261 14.82 1.12 -11.31
C VAL A 261 13.70 0.75 -12.29
N VAL A 262 13.95 -0.22 -13.17
CA VAL A 262 12.94 -0.73 -14.13
C VAL A 262 11.72 -1.29 -13.40
N SER A 263 11.89 -2.00 -12.29
CA SER A 263 10.74 -2.56 -11.56
C SER A 263 9.84 -1.46 -10.98
N GLY A 264 10.44 -0.38 -10.43
CA GLY A 264 9.68 0.76 -9.91
C GLY A 264 9.04 1.62 -11.00
N VAL A 265 9.80 1.99 -12.03
CA VAL A 265 9.32 2.83 -13.13
C VAL A 265 8.22 2.15 -13.94
N VAL A 266 8.39 0.88 -14.30
CA VAL A 266 7.38 0.15 -15.09
C VAL A 266 6.12 -0.11 -14.27
N ALA A 267 6.22 -0.22 -12.94
CA ALA A 267 5.04 -0.30 -12.08
C ALA A 267 4.17 0.96 -12.18
N VAL A 268 4.77 2.16 -12.23
CA VAL A 268 4.01 3.40 -12.47
C VAL A 268 3.43 3.43 -13.89
N ILE A 269 4.22 3.10 -14.91
CA ILE A 269 3.74 3.05 -16.31
C ILE A 269 2.58 2.04 -16.48
N SER A 270 2.54 0.98 -15.68
CA SER A 270 1.47 -0.01 -15.75
C SER A 270 0.11 0.52 -15.31
N MET A 271 0.06 1.55 -14.46
CA MET A 271 -1.18 2.12 -13.94
C MET A 271 -2.09 2.66 -15.06
N PRO A 272 -1.65 3.60 -15.91
CA PRO A 272 -2.49 4.08 -17.01
C PRO A 272 -2.81 2.97 -18.03
N LEU A 273 -1.87 2.04 -18.28
CA LEU A 273 -2.07 0.94 -19.23
C LEU A 273 -3.17 -0.03 -18.77
N MET A 274 -3.17 -0.39 -17.49
CA MET A 274 -4.16 -1.31 -16.92
C MET A 274 -5.48 -0.60 -16.58
N SER A 275 -5.51 0.73 -16.62
CA SER A 275 -6.74 1.52 -16.50
C SER A 275 -7.40 1.82 -17.84
N ILE A 276 -6.87 1.33 -18.96
CA ILE A 276 -7.51 1.52 -20.28
C ILE A 276 -8.96 1.02 -20.28
N PRO A 277 -9.31 -0.19 -19.76
CA PRO A 277 -10.68 -0.68 -19.79
C PRO A 277 -11.67 0.23 -19.06
N THR A 278 -11.27 0.78 -17.92
CA THR A 278 -12.12 1.67 -17.11
C THR A 278 -12.12 3.10 -17.65
N ALA A 279 -11.01 3.55 -18.24
CA ALA A 279 -10.91 4.85 -18.87
C ALA A 279 -11.81 4.99 -20.11
N LEU A 280 -12.15 3.89 -20.80
CA LEU A 280 -13.11 3.91 -21.93
C LEU A 280 -14.50 4.41 -21.54
N PHE A 281 -14.86 4.31 -20.27
CA PHE A 281 -16.18 4.68 -19.77
C PHE A 281 -16.17 5.94 -18.89
N GLY A 282 -15.01 6.36 -18.38
CA GLY A 282 -14.92 7.45 -17.41
C GLY A 282 -14.17 8.70 -17.88
N ARG A 283 -13.97 8.86 -19.20
CA ARG A 283 -13.35 10.06 -19.78
C ARG A 283 -14.34 10.81 -20.68
N ASP A 284 -14.22 12.13 -20.68
CA ASP A 284 -14.94 13.10 -21.51
C ASP A 284 -16.38 13.45 -21.06
N GLU A 285 -17.00 14.39 -21.79
CA GLU A 285 -18.35 14.93 -21.55
C GLU A 285 -19.45 13.86 -21.53
N ASN A 286 -19.18 12.68 -22.11
CA ASN A 286 -20.09 11.54 -22.16
C ASN A 286 -19.71 10.41 -21.17
N ALA A 287 -18.90 10.70 -20.16
CA ALA A 287 -18.46 9.73 -19.17
C ALA A 287 -19.66 9.03 -18.50
N ASN A 288 -19.67 7.71 -18.55
CA ASN A 288 -20.62 6.84 -17.86
C ASN A 288 -19.96 6.24 -16.61
N GLN A 289 -20.13 6.94 -15.49
CA GLN A 289 -19.57 6.58 -14.19
C GLN A 289 -20.10 5.23 -13.67
N ASP A 290 -21.36 4.90 -13.99
CA ASP A 290 -21.95 3.61 -13.62
C ASP A 290 -21.26 2.45 -14.35
N ALA A 291 -21.06 2.59 -15.67
CA ALA A 291 -20.36 1.61 -16.47
C ALA A 291 -18.89 1.46 -16.02
N GLN A 292 -18.20 2.58 -15.75
CA GLN A 292 -16.85 2.55 -15.22
C GLN A 292 -16.78 1.80 -13.88
N THR A 293 -17.72 2.09 -12.97
CA THR A 293 -17.82 1.42 -11.66
C THR A 293 -18.06 -0.08 -11.82
N ILE A 294 -18.93 -0.49 -12.75
CA ILE A 294 -19.18 -1.91 -13.05
C ILE A 294 -17.89 -2.60 -13.55
N VAL A 295 -17.13 -1.95 -14.43
CA VAL A 295 -15.86 -2.51 -14.92
C VAL A 295 -14.87 -2.68 -13.77
N TYR A 296 -14.73 -1.68 -12.90
CA TYR A 296 -13.89 -1.82 -11.69
C TYR A 296 -14.33 -2.99 -10.81
N TRP A 297 -15.63 -3.16 -10.57
CA TRP A 297 -16.14 -4.32 -9.82
C TRP A 297 -15.77 -5.65 -10.46
N ILE A 298 -15.86 -5.76 -11.79
CA ILE A 298 -15.46 -6.96 -12.52
C ILE A 298 -13.96 -7.21 -12.36
N GLU A 299 -13.12 -6.19 -12.55
CA GLU A 299 -11.67 -6.29 -12.39
C GLU A 299 -11.28 -6.72 -10.97
N MET A 300 -11.91 -6.14 -9.96
CA MET A 300 -11.72 -6.49 -8.55
C MET A 300 -12.14 -7.93 -8.26
N ALA A 301 -13.32 -8.33 -8.74
CA ALA A 301 -13.80 -9.70 -8.60
C ALA A 301 -12.86 -10.71 -9.28
N LEU A 302 -12.28 -10.36 -10.42
CA LEU A 302 -11.28 -11.20 -11.10
C LEU A 302 -9.99 -11.32 -10.28
N VAL A 303 -9.45 -10.22 -9.75
CA VAL A 303 -8.25 -10.28 -8.89
C VAL A 303 -8.48 -11.13 -7.66
N TRP A 304 -9.60 -10.91 -6.96
CA TRP A 304 -9.99 -11.71 -5.79
C TRP A 304 -10.20 -13.19 -6.15
N GLY A 305 -10.99 -13.46 -7.18
CA GLY A 305 -11.29 -14.83 -7.63
C GLY A 305 -10.04 -15.60 -8.04
N ILE A 306 -9.17 -14.99 -8.85
CA ILE A 306 -7.91 -15.60 -9.30
C ILE A 306 -6.96 -15.78 -8.11
N GLY A 307 -6.77 -14.76 -7.28
CA GLY A 307 -5.89 -14.81 -6.11
C GLY A 307 -6.30 -15.90 -5.12
N LEU A 308 -7.59 -15.97 -4.77
CA LEU A 308 -8.13 -16.98 -3.87
C LEU A 308 -8.06 -18.39 -4.46
N ALA A 309 -8.37 -18.56 -5.75
CA ALA A 309 -8.24 -19.85 -6.43
C ALA A 309 -6.78 -20.33 -6.45
N LEU A 310 -5.83 -19.42 -6.70
CA LEU A 310 -4.40 -19.72 -6.65
C LEU A 310 -3.94 -20.09 -5.24
N LEU A 311 -4.33 -19.32 -4.22
CA LEU A 311 -4.08 -19.64 -2.81
C LEU A 311 -4.64 -21.00 -2.45
N TYR A 312 -5.89 -21.31 -2.79
CA TYR A 312 -6.51 -22.60 -2.52
C TYR A 312 -5.77 -23.75 -3.22
N SER A 313 -5.41 -23.56 -4.50
CA SER A 313 -4.64 -24.55 -5.26
C SER A 313 -3.28 -24.83 -4.62
N GLN A 314 -2.60 -23.78 -4.14
CA GLN A 314 -1.30 -23.88 -3.48
C GLN A 314 -1.47 -24.52 -2.11
N TRP A 315 -2.45 -24.12 -1.31
CA TRP A 315 -2.76 -24.74 -0.02
C TRP A 315 -2.99 -26.24 -0.14
N ARG A 316 -3.74 -26.70 -1.16
CA ARG A 316 -3.90 -28.15 -1.43
C ARG A 316 -2.56 -28.83 -1.73
N ARG A 317 -1.72 -28.23 -2.59
CA ARG A 317 -0.38 -28.76 -2.91
C ARG A 317 0.52 -28.85 -1.68
N LEU A 318 0.48 -27.83 -0.82
CA LEU A 318 1.28 -27.77 0.41
C LEU A 318 0.79 -28.73 1.49
N ARG A 319 -0.46 -29.19 1.42
CA ARG A 319 -0.95 -30.29 2.26
C ARG A 319 -0.45 -31.65 1.78
N SER A 320 -0.32 -31.86 0.46
CA SER A 320 0.24 -33.09 -0.11
C SER A 320 1.76 -33.16 -0.04
N ASP A 321 2.45 -32.02 -0.15
CA ASP A 321 3.90 -31.89 0.01
C ASP A 321 4.20 -30.78 1.02
N PRO A 322 4.24 -31.12 2.32
CA PRO A 322 4.51 -30.15 3.37
C PRO A 322 5.90 -29.54 3.32
N MET A 323 6.87 -30.17 2.65
CA MET A 323 8.27 -29.73 2.60
C MET A 323 8.55 -28.77 1.43
N ALA A 324 7.69 -28.74 0.40
CA ALA A 324 7.80 -27.80 -0.69
C ALA A 324 7.86 -26.34 -0.20
N GLY A 325 8.96 -25.64 -0.50
CA GLY A 325 9.12 -24.21 -0.19
C GLY A 325 9.19 -23.86 1.30
N VAL A 326 9.60 -24.82 2.14
CA VAL A 326 9.70 -24.64 3.60
C VAL A 326 10.81 -23.67 4.00
N ASP A 327 11.93 -23.64 3.28
CA ASP A 327 13.04 -22.73 3.57
C ASP A 327 12.64 -21.26 3.38
N ASP A 328 11.82 -20.98 2.36
CA ASP A 328 11.27 -19.64 2.14
C ASP A 328 10.42 -19.18 3.35
N ALA A 329 9.56 -20.07 3.87
CA ALA A 329 8.75 -19.78 5.05
C ALA A 329 9.60 -19.62 6.32
N ARG A 330 10.63 -20.47 6.49
CA ARG A 330 11.55 -20.39 7.63
C ARG A 330 12.28 -19.06 7.65
N SER A 331 12.81 -18.62 6.51
CA SER A 331 13.58 -17.37 6.47
C SER A 331 12.72 -16.12 6.57
N ALA A 332 11.47 -16.16 6.10
CA ALA A 332 10.50 -15.07 6.27
C ALA A 332 10.03 -14.89 7.73
N ARG A 333 10.04 -15.97 8.52
CA ARG A 333 9.42 -16.04 9.87
C ARG A 333 9.77 -14.87 10.79
N PRO A 334 11.05 -14.47 10.98
CA PRO A 334 11.38 -13.43 11.96
C PRO A 334 10.72 -12.09 11.65
N PHE A 335 10.51 -11.77 10.37
CA PHE A 335 9.78 -10.58 9.95
C PHE A 335 8.27 -10.77 10.09
N LEU A 336 7.74 -11.92 9.64
CA LEU A 336 6.30 -12.19 9.62
C LEU A 336 5.65 -12.30 11.02
N ILE A 337 6.40 -12.69 12.05
CA ILE A 337 5.87 -12.75 13.43
C ILE A 337 5.82 -11.39 14.13
N VAL A 338 6.41 -10.34 13.53
CA VAL A 338 6.46 -9.01 14.14
C VAL A 338 5.59 -8.04 13.36
N PHE A 339 6.01 -7.66 12.15
CA PHE A 339 5.41 -6.51 11.48
C PHE A 339 3.97 -6.76 11.00
N PRO A 340 3.62 -7.87 10.33
CA PRO A 340 2.24 -8.10 9.92
C PRO A 340 1.26 -8.21 11.10
N ILE A 341 1.70 -8.78 12.21
CA ILE A 341 0.90 -8.88 13.44
C ILE A 341 0.70 -7.50 14.05
N LEU A 342 1.76 -6.70 14.15
CA LEU A 342 1.69 -5.31 14.61
C LEU A 342 0.76 -4.47 13.73
N PHE A 343 0.93 -4.54 12.40
CA PHE A 343 0.11 -3.84 11.44
C PHE A 343 -1.38 -4.17 11.62
N LEU A 344 -1.73 -5.46 11.62
CA LEU A 344 -3.12 -5.89 11.80
C LEU A 344 -3.66 -5.52 13.18
N GLY A 345 -2.87 -5.71 14.24
CA GLY A 345 -3.28 -5.39 15.60
C GLY A 345 -3.59 -3.90 15.80
N VAL A 346 -2.70 -3.03 15.32
CA VAL A 346 -2.89 -1.58 15.39
C VAL A 346 -4.12 -1.16 14.58
N HIS A 347 -4.26 -1.62 13.34
CA HIS A 347 -5.40 -1.22 12.50
C HIS A 347 -6.73 -1.77 13.03
N VAL A 348 -6.76 -2.97 13.62
CA VAL A 348 -7.97 -3.47 14.30
C VAL A 348 -8.35 -2.56 15.46
N VAL A 349 -7.39 -2.13 16.29
CA VAL A 349 -7.67 -1.18 17.38
C VAL A 349 -8.19 0.15 16.84
N LEU A 350 -7.56 0.70 15.80
CA LEU A 350 -7.98 1.96 15.18
C LEU A 350 -9.41 1.86 14.59
N TRP A 351 -9.73 0.75 13.92
CA TRP A 351 -11.09 0.47 13.46
C TRP A 351 -12.07 0.40 14.63
N LEU A 352 -11.75 -0.37 15.69
CA LEU A 352 -12.63 -0.48 16.87
C LEU A 352 -12.88 0.87 17.54
N THR A 353 -11.89 1.78 17.56
CA THR A 353 -12.07 3.13 18.09
C THR A 353 -12.91 4.04 17.19
N ALA A 354 -12.91 3.79 15.88
CA ALA A 354 -13.68 4.55 14.90
C ALA A 354 -15.13 4.03 14.73
N LEU A 355 -15.40 2.78 15.16
CA LEU A 355 -16.71 2.14 15.00
C LEU A 355 -17.89 2.90 15.63
N PRO A 356 -17.78 3.53 16.82
CA PRO A 356 -18.89 4.31 17.37
C PRO A 356 -19.35 5.42 16.41
N ALA A 357 -18.41 6.27 15.96
CA ALA A 357 -18.70 7.33 14.98
C ALA A 357 -19.16 6.76 13.64
N PHE A 358 -18.64 5.59 13.23
CA PHE A 358 -19.07 4.89 12.03
C PHE A 358 -20.56 4.50 12.10
N PHE A 359 -21.03 3.96 13.22
CA PHE A 359 -22.42 3.53 13.37
C PHE A 359 -23.39 4.70 13.59
N ASP A 360 -22.92 5.80 14.15
CA ASP A 360 -23.70 7.03 14.34
C ASP A 360 -23.76 7.91 13.07
N ALA A 361 -22.95 7.58 12.05
CA ALA A 361 -22.87 8.34 10.81
C ALA A 361 -24.21 8.38 10.06
N LYS A 362 -24.51 9.54 9.47
CA LYS A 362 -25.72 9.76 8.65
C LYS A 362 -25.30 10.03 7.22
N GLU A 363 -25.92 9.31 6.29
CA GLU A 363 -25.59 9.41 4.86
C GLU A 363 -24.08 9.20 4.57
N GLY A 364 -23.40 8.41 5.40
CA GLY A 364 -21.97 8.12 5.28
C GLY A 364 -21.05 9.18 5.87
N ILE A 365 -21.55 10.18 6.59
CA ILE A 365 -20.77 11.24 7.22
C ILE A 365 -20.94 11.18 8.75
N THR A 366 -19.82 11.24 9.48
CA THR A 366 -19.78 11.22 10.96
C THR A 366 -20.22 12.56 11.57
N ALA A 367 -20.40 12.60 12.89
CA ALA A 367 -20.66 13.86 13.60
C ALA A 367 -19.50 14.86 13.53
N ASP A 368 -18.26 14.35 13.37
CA ASP A 368 -17.06 15.15 13.18
C ASP A 368 -16.86 15.53 11.71
N ASN A 369 -17.90 15.40 10.88
CA ASN A 369 -17.92 15.79 9.48
C ASN A 369 -16.92 15.02 8.59
N THR A 370 -16.63 13.76 8.91
CA THR A 370 -15.71 12.91 8.13
C THR A 370 -16.45 11.79 7.40
N PRO A 371 -16.03 11.39 6.18
CA PRO A 371 -16.67 10.30 5.44
C PRO A 371 -16.22 8.92 5.95
N ILE A 372 -17.15 7.97 6.01
CA ILE A 372 -16.88 6.59 6.46
C ILE A 372 -16.51 5.64 5.31
N GLY A 373 -15.65 4.65 5.58
CA GLY A 373 -15.30 3.60 4.62
C GLY A 373 -16.28 2.43 4.53
N SER A 374 -15.86 1.34 3.88
CA SER A 374 -16.68 0.13 3.70
C SER A 374 -16.33 -0.96 4.73
N LEU A 375 -17.07 -1.00 5.85
CA LEU A 375 -16.85 -2.01 6.90
C LEU A 375 -16.95 -3.47 6.40
N PRO A 376 -17.94 -3.87 5.57
CA PRO A 376 -18.00 -5.25 5.06
C PRO A 376 -16.77 -5.64 4.23
N TYR A 377 -16.27 -4.70 3.42
CA TYR A 377 -15.09 -4.93 2.60
C TYR A 377 -13.82 -5.04 3.45
N VAL A 378 -13.68 -4.22 4.48
CA VAL A 378 -12.57 -4.29 5.44
C VAL A 378 -12.60 -5.61 6.22
N VAL A 379 -13.77 -6.09 6.63
CA VAL A 379 -13.91 -7.40 7.28
C VAL A 379 -13.44 -8.52 6.33
N ALA A 380 -13.82 -8.47 5.05
CA ALA A 380 -13.34 -9.44 4.06
C ALA A 380 -11.81 -9.37 3.91
N CYS A 381 -11.24 -8.15 3.85
CA CYS A 381 -9.80 -7.93 3.79
C CYS A 381 -9.07 -8.49 5.03
N LEU A 382 -9.58 -8.24 6.23
CA LEU A 382 -9.06 -8.78 7.49
C LEU A 382 -9.06 -10.31 7.50
N VAL A 383 -10.16 -10.94 7.08
CA VAL A 383 -10.27 -12.40 7.03
C VAL A 383 -9.21 -12.98 6.09
N VAL A 384 -9.04 -12.42 4.89
CA VAL A 384 -8.03 -12.89 3.94
C VAL A 384 -6.61 -12.63 4.47
N ALA A 385 -6.31 -11.41 4.93
CA ALA A 385 -5.01 -11.01 5.45
C ALA A 385 -4.56 -11.89 6.64
N ILE A 386 -5.44 -12.12 7.60
CA ILE A 386 -5.20 -13.01 8.74
C ILE A 386 -5.01 -14.45 8.24
N GLY A 387 -5.89 -14.94 7.36
CA GLY A 387 -5.82 -16.30 6.82
C GLY A 387 -4.49 -16.59 6.12
N VAL A 388 -4.04 -15.68 5.24
CA VAL A 388 -2.76 -15.86 4.52
C VAL A 388 -1.56 -15.79 5.46
N LEU A 389 -1.60 -14.91 6.47
CA LEU A 389 -0.54 -14.79 7.46
C LEU A 389 -0.46 -16.04 8.35
N VAL A 390 -1.59 -16.54 8.84
CA VAL A 390 -1.65 -17.74 9.70
C VAL A 390 -1.07 -18.95 8.96
N VAL A 391 -1.42 -19.15 7.69
CA VAL A 391 -0.85 -20.26 6.90
C VAL A 391 0.65 -20.08 6.72
N ALA A 392 1.13 -18.87 6.38
CA ALA A 392 2.55 -18.58 6.24
C ALA A 392 3.35 -18.89 7.53
N LEU A 393 2.83 -18.45 8.68
CA LEU A 393 3.44 -18.71 9.99
C LEU A 393 3.39 -20.18 10.39
N SER A 394 2.29 -20.89 10.08
CA SER A 394 2.16 -22.32 10.37
C SER A 394 3.21 -23.16 9.63
N ARG A 395 3.51 -22.79 8.38
CA ARG A 395 4.56 -23.43 7.56
C ARG A 395 5.94 -23.18 8.16
N ALA A 396 6.21 -21.95 8.57
CA ALA A 396 7.48 -21.59 9.18
C ALA A 396 7.73 -22.29 10.53
N ARG A 397 6.68 -22.60 11.30
CA ARG A 397 6.79 -23.40 12.53
C ARG A 397 7.14 -24.86 12.24
N ARG A 398 6.42 -25.50 11.31
CA ARG A 398 6.73 -26.89 10.89
C ARG A 398 8.17 -27.03 10.38
N ALA A 399 8.69 -25.98 9.74
CA ALA A 399 10.09 -25.91 9.32
C ALA A 399 11.11 -26.01 10.47
N ALA A 400 10.76 -25.49 11.64
CA ALA A 400 11.60 -25.49 12.83
C ALA A 400 11.56 -26.85 13.54
N ASP A 401 10.38 -27.47 13.60
CA ASP A 401 10.19 -28.78 14.24
C ASP A 401 10.81 -29.93 13.44
N GLY A 402 10.91 -29.78 12.11
CA GLY A 402 11.54 -30.76 11.21
C GLY A 402 13.07 -30.62 11.06
N SER A 403 13.71 -29.63 11.69
CA SER A 403 15.17 -29.57 11.75
C SER A 403 15.66 -30.64 12.73
N PRO A 404 16.51 -31.60 12.32
CA PRO A 404 17.07 -32.54 13.27
C PRO A 404 17.87 -31.74 14.30
N ALA A 405 17.39 -31.74 15.55
CA ALA A 405 18.20 -31.39 16.70
C ALA A 405 19.51 -32.18 16.56
N GLY A 406 20.63 -31.47 16.63
CA GLY A 406 21.94 -31.94 16.19
C GLY A 406 22.15 -33.42 16.49
N VAL A 407 22.52 -34.17 15.45
CA VAL A 407 23.21 -35.45 15.61
C VAL A 407 24.44 -35.13 16.45
N GLY A 408 24.30 -35.28 17.76
CA GLY A 408 25.42 -35.31 18.68
C GLY A 408 26.33 -36.38 18.14
N THR A 409 27.50 -35.97 17.68
CA THR A 409 28.63 -36.87 17.44
C THR A 409 28.86 -37.61 18.74
N ARG A 410 28.27 -38.81 18.87
CA ARG A 410 28.76 -39.82 19.81
C ARG A 410 30.17 -40.12 19.34
N SER A 411 31.13 -39.53 20.05
CA SER A 411 32.52 -39.94 20.03
C SER A 411 32.56 -41.44 20.25
N THR A 412 32.96 -42.17 19.22
CA THR A 412 33.40 -43.55 19.34
C THR A 412 34.82 -43.52 19.90
N SER A 413 34.93 -43.58 21.21
CA SER A 413 36.12 -44.05 21.89
C SER A 413 35.63 -44.80 23.11
N ASP A 414 35.67 -46.13 23.04
CA ASP A 414 36.15 -46.94 24.14
C ASP A 414 36.68 -48.26 23.58
N VAL A 415 37.93 -48.51 23.99
CA VAL A 415 38.73 -49.73 23.88
C VAL A 415 38.33 -50.67 25.00
#